data_AF-A0A6Q8PHS3-F1
#
_entry.id   AF-A0A6Q8PHS3-F1
#
_cell.length_a   1.000
_cell.length_b   1.000
_cell.length_c   1.000
_cell.angle_alpha   90.00
_cell.angle_beta   90.00
_cell.angle_gamma   90.00
#
_symmetry.space_group_name_H-M   'P 1'
#
loop_
_entity.id
_entity.type
_entity.pdbx_description
1 polymer ?
#
loop_
_entity_poly.entity_id
_entity_poly.type
_entity_poly.pdbx_seq_one_letter_code
_entity_poly.pdbx_strand_id
1 'polypeptide(L)'
;MGAIPAGFRPSTLSQLLEEGNQFRANYFLQPELMPSQLAFRDLMWDATEGTIRSRPSRISLILTLWSCKMIPLPGMSIQVLSRHVRLCLFDGNKVLSNIHTVRATWQPKKPKTWTFSPQVTRILPCLLDGDCFIRSNSASPDLGILFELGISYIRNSTGERGELSCGWVFLKLFDASGVPIPAKTYELFLNGGTPYEKGIEVDPSISRRAHGSVFYQIMTMRRQPQLLVKLRSLNRRSRNVLSLLPETLIGNMCSIHLLIFYRQILGDVLLKDRMSLQSTDLISHPMLATFPMLLEQPDVMDALRSSWAGKESTLKRSEKRDKEFLKSTFLLVYHDCVLPLLHSTRLPPFRWAEEETETARWKVITDFLKQNQENQGALQALLSPDGVHEPFDLSEQTYDFLGEMRKNAV
;
A
#
# COMPACT_ATOMS: atom_id res chain seq x y z
N MET A 1 21.09 30.11 7.34
CA MET A 1 20.67 29.10 6.36
C MET A 1 20.43 27.79 7.10
N GLY A 2 19.18 27.37 7.27
CA GLY A 2 18.86 26.18 8.06
C GLY A 2 19.24 24.91 7.31
N ALA A 3 20.36 24.29 7.68
CA ALA A 3 20.86 23.09 7.00
C ALA A 3 19.92 21.89 7.22
N ILE A 4 19.79 21.05 6.19
CA ILE A 4 19.22 19.70 6.29
C ILE A 4 20.06 18.91 7.31
N PRO A 5 19.46 18.15 8.25
CA PRO A 5 20.22 17.33 9.19
C PRO A 5 21.22 16.43 8.46
N ALA A 6 22.43 16.28 9.00
CA ALA A 6 23.55 15.60 8.31
C ALA A 6 23.24 14.13 7.94
N GLY A 7 22.38 13.47 8.70
CA GLY A 7 21.94 12.10 8.44
C GLY A 7 20.85 11.97 7.38
N PHE A 8 20.26 13.06 6.89
CA PHE A 8 19.19 12.98 5.90
C PHE A 8 19.76 12.81 4.49
N ARG A 9 19.02 12.09 3.64
CA ARG A 9 19.34 11.87 2.22
C ARG A 9 18.07 11.97 1.38
N PRO A 10 18.17 12.13 0.05
CA PRO A 10 17.06 11.80 -0.83
C PRO A 10 16.51 10.39 -0.52
N SER A 11 15.19 10.22 -0.52
CA SER A 11 14.58 8.92 -0.19
C SER A 11 14.92 7.87 -1.25
N THR A 12 15.53 6.77 -0.79
CA THR A 12 15.90 5.66 -1.66
C THR A 12 14.67 4.95 -2.20
N LEU A 13 13.66 4.70 -1.35
CA LEU A 13 12.44 4.03 -1.78
C LEU A 13 11.55 4.94 -2.65
N SER A 14 11.62 6.27 -2.50
CA SER A 14 10.95 7.20 -3.43
C SER A 14 11.55 7.09 -4.82
N GLN A 15 12.88 7.13 -4.93
CA GLN A 15 13.58 7.02 -6.22
C GLN A 15 13.23 5.71 -6.93
N LEU A 16 13.21 4.59 -6.21
CA LEU A 16 12.80 3.30 -6.79
C LEU A 16 11.35 3.30 -7.29
N LEU A 17 10.43 4.01 -6.63
CA LEU A 17 9.04 4.17 -7.11
C LEU A 17 8.93 5.07 -8.35
N GLU A 18 9.87 5.99 -8.53
CA GLU A 18 9.95 6.89 -9.69
C GLU A 18 10.57 6.19 -10.92
N GLU A 19 11.42 5.18 -10.72
CA GLU A 19 12.06 4.41 -11.80
C GLU A 19 11.09 3.55 -12.64
N GLY A 20 9.91 3.22 -12.10
CA GLY A 20 8.88 2.50 -12.84
C GLY A 20 7.89 1.72 -11.99
N ASN A 21 7.21 0.74 -12.61
CA ASN A 21 6.14 -0.03 -11.96
C ASN A 21 6.62 -1.23 -11.15
N GLN A 22 7.89 -1.62 -11.27
CA GLN A 22 8.43 -2.86 -10.70
C GLN A 22 8.30 -2.98 -9.17
N PHE A 23 8.17 -1.86 -8.46
CA PHE A 23 7.98 -1.82 -7.00
C PHE A 23 6.60 -1.31 -6.57
N ARG A 24 5.66 -1.18 -7.50
CA ARG A 24 4.29 -0.76 -7.22
C ARG A 24 3.41 -1.95 -6.88
N ALA A 25 2.37 -1.73 -6.07
CA ALA A 25 1.52 -2.83 -5.62
C ALA A 25 0.71 -3.44 -6.78
N ASN A 26 0.33 -2.62 -7.77
CA ASN A 26 -0.37 -3.09 -8.97
C ASN A 26 0.42 -4.16 -9.72
N TYR A 27 1.73 -3.98 -9.86
CA TYR A 27 2.62 -4.95 -10.49
C TYR A 27 2.59 -6.30 -9.78
N PHE A 28 2.62 -6.33 -8.44
CA PHE A 28 2.61 -7.59 -7.68
C PHE A 28 1.22 -8.24 -7.60
N LEU A 29 0.14 -7.49 -7.86
CA LEU A 29 -1.22 -8.03 -7.85
C LEU A 29 -1.54 -8.85 -9.12
N GLN A 30 -0.92 -8.48 -10.24
CA GLN A 30 -1.04 -9.16 -11.52
C GLN A 30 -0.50 -10.59 -11.45
N PRO A 31 -1.09 -11.53 -12.22
CA PRO A 31 -0.63 -12.91 -12.23
C PRO A 31 0.73 -13.03 -12.94
N GLU A 32 1.56 -13.95 -12.48
CA GLU A 32 2.87 -14.26 -13.04
C GLU A 32 2.77 -15.50 -13.93
N LEU A 33 3.35 -15.49 -15.13
CA LEU A 33 3.43 -16.69 -15.97
C LEU A 33 4.58 -17.62 -15.53
N MET A 34 4.37 -18.91 -15.72
CA MET A 34 5.44 -19.91 -15.69
C MET A 34 6.47 -19.63 -16.81
N PRO A 35 7.71 -20.14 -16.71
CA PRO A 35 8.71 -19.97 -17.77
C PRO A 35 8.28 -20.43 -19.16
N SER A 36 7.37 -21.41 -19.25
CA SER A 36 6.79 -21.86 -20.52
C SER A 36 5.79 -20.87 -21.14
N GLN A 37 5.32 -19.89 -20.37
CA GLN A 37 4.24 -18.95 -20.73
C GLN A 37 2.88 -19.61 -21.02
N LEU A 38 2.71 -20.90 -20.70
CA LEU A 38 1.48 -21.66 -20.97
C LEU A 38 0.52 -21.72 -19.77
N ALA A 39 0.96 -21.29 -18.60
CA ALA A 39 0.19 -21.33 -17.37
C ALA A 39 0.63 -20.23 -16.41
N PHE A 40 -0.26 -19.85 -15.51
CA PHE A 40 0.08 -18.94 -14.42
C PHE A 40 0.81 -19.69 -13.31
N ARG A 41 1.88 -19.08 -12.82
CA ARG A 41 2.66 -19.55 -11.68
C ARG A 41 1.87 -19.39 -10.41
N ASP A 42 1.26 -18.24 -10.14
CA ASP A 42 0.69 -17.87 -8.85
C ASP A 42 -0.86 -17.80 -8.83
N LEU A 43 -1.52 -18.17 -9.93
CA LEU A 43 -2.98 -18.23 -10.08
C LEU A 43 -3.38 -19.63 -10.58
N MET A 44 -4.09 -20.40 -9.76
CA MET A 44 -4.55 -21.75 -10.10
C MET A 44 -6.00 -21.93 -9.66
N TRP A 45 -6.76 -22.74 -10.38
CA TRP A 45 -8.16 -23.03 -10.06
C TRP A 45 -8.30 -24.24 -9.13
N ASP A 46 -9.22 -24.15 -8.18
CA ASP A 46 -9.68 -25.26 -7.35
C ASP A 46 -11.13 -25.61 -7.71
N ALA A 47 -11.29 -26.70 -8.46
CA ALA A 47 -12.59 -27.17 -8.90
C ALA A 47 -13.48 -27.66 -7.75
N THR A 48 -12.88 -28.06 -6.62
CA THR A 48 -13.65 -28.55 -5.45
C THR A 48 -14.24 -27.40 -4.65
N GLU A 49 -13.46 -26.34 -4.44
CA GLU A 49 -13.87 -25.16 -3.67
C GLU A 49 -14.56 -24.08 -4.53
N GLY A 50 -14.57 -24.27 -5.85
CA GLY A 50 -15.14 -23.35 -6.83
C GLY A 50 -14.49 -21.97 -6.81
N THR A 51 -13.18 -21.90 -6.57
CA THR A 51 -12.44 -20.65 -6.44
C THR A 51 -10.95 -20.86 -6.72
N ILE A 52 -10.15 -19.80 -6.64
CA ILE A 52 -8.70 -19.89 -6.79
C ILE A 52 -8.08 -20.68 -5.63
N ARG A 53 -7.08 -21.50 -5.95
CA ARG A 53 -6.37 -22.33 -4.97
C ARG A 53 -5.59 -21.47 -3.99
N SER A 54 -5.79 -21.75 -2.71
CA SER A 54 -5.01 -21.16 -1.61
C SER A 54 -3.52 -21.49 -1.73
N ARG A 55 -2.67 -20.46 -1.70
CA ARG A 55 -1.21 -20.56 -1.73
C ARG A 55 -0.57 -20.00 -0.45
N PRO A 56 -0.08 -20.87 0.45
CA PRO A 56 0.66 -20.42 1.61
C PRO A 56 2.03 -19.87 1.18
N SER A 57 2.42 -18.75 1.76
CA SER A 57 3.76 -18.16 1.59
C SER A 57 4.66 -18.60 2.74
N ARG A 58 5.98 -18.69 2.49
CA ARG A 58 6.98 -18.97 3.53
C ARG A 58 6.87 -18.01 4.72
N ILE A 59 6.63 -16.73 4.45
CA ILE A 59 6.34 -15.72 5.46
C ILE A 59 4.93 -15.18 5.24
N SER A 60 4.13 -15.18 6.29
CA SER A 60 2.88 -14.45 6.34
C SER A 60 2.62 -13.95 7.77
N LEU A 61 2.61 -12.63 7.95
CA LEU A 61 2.47 -11.98 9.26
C LEU A 61 1.72 -10.65 9.15
N ILE A 62 1.31 -10.11 10.29
CA ILE A 62 0.78 -8.75 10.40
C ILE A 62 1.84 -7.87 11.06
N LEU A 63 2.10 -6.73 10.44
CA LEU A 63 2.92 -5.65 10.97
C LEU A 63 1.99 -4.50 11.39
N THR A 64 2.19 -3.94 12.57
CA THR A 64 1.57 -2.68 12.98
C THR A 64 2.63 -1.63 13.18
N LEU A 65 2.56 -0.51 12.45
CA LEU A 65 3.31 0.70 12.76
C LEU A 65 2.64 1.42 13.94
N TRP A 66 3.37 1.63 15.05
CA TRP A 66 2.80 2.28 16.24
C TRP A 66 3.11 3.77 16.28
N SER A 67 4.40 4.10 16.30
CA SER A 67 4.84 5.49 16.37
C SER A 67 6.30 5.64 16.00
N CYS A 68 6.66 6.83 15.53
CA CYS A 68 8.05 7.28 15.43
C CYS A 68 8.29 8.31 16.53
N LYS A 69 9.46 8.26 17.18
CA LYS A 69 9.82 9.21 18.25
C LYS A 69 11.17 9.85 17.95
N MET A 70 11.33 11.09 18.41
CA MET A 70 12.57 11.86 18.32
C MET A 70 13.08 12.08 16.88
N ILE A 71 12.19 12.06 15.89
CA ILE A 71 12.60 12.29 14.49
C ILE A 71 13.09 13.73 14.34
N PRO A 72 14.32 13.97 13.81
CA PRO A 72 14.81 15.32 13.61
C PRO A 72 13.92 16.11 12.66
N LEU A 73 13.88 17.43 12.85
CA LEU A 73 13.13 18.30 11.96
C LEU A 73 14.09 18.83 10.89
N PRO A 74 13.63 18.98 9.63
CA PRO A 74 14.41 19.69 8.63
C PRO A 74 14.58 21.16 9.03
N GLY A 75 15.57 21.84 8.42
CA GLY A 75 15.81 23.26 8.63
C GLY A 75 14.65 24.14 8.16
N MET A 76 14.60 25.40 8.63
CA MET A 76 13.52 26.37 8.36
C MET A 76 13.33 26.73 6.88
N SER A 77 14.27 26.38 5.99
CA SER A 77 14.16 26.59 4.54
C SER A 77 13.23 25.59 3.86
N ILE A 78 12.77 24.57 4.58
CA ILE A 78 11.97 23.47 4.07
C ILE A 78 10.61 23.47 4.78
N GLN A 79 9.53 23.53 4.01
CA GLN A 79 8.19 23.29 4.50
C GLN A 79 7.84 21.81 4.31
N VAL A 80 7.49 21.13 5.41
CA VAL A 80 7.08 19.72 5.40
C VAL A 80 5.61 19.62 5.01
N LEU A 81 5.33 18.92 3.92
CA LEU A 81 3.98 18.68 3.40
C LEU A 81 3.38 17.37 3.95
N SER A 82 4.20 16.31 4.02
CA SER A 82 3.79 15.00 4.53
C SER A 82 4.89 14.34 5.34
N ARG A 83 4.49 13.45 6.25
CA ARG A 83 5.35 12.56 7.03
C ARG A 83 4.83 11.15 6.82
N HIS A 84 5.71 10.20 6.52
CA HIS A 84 5.29 8.84 6.18
C HIS A 84 6.39 7.83 6.45
N VAL A 85 6.00 6.55 6.44
CA VAL A 85 6.92 5.42 6.43
C VAL A 85 6.71 4.66 5.13
N ARG A 86 7.78 4.42 4.40
CA ARG A 86 7.81 3.43 3.32
C ARG A 86 8.41 2.14 3.84
N LEU A 87 7.81 1.01 3.49
CA LEU A 87 8.33 -0.30 3.85
C LEU A 87 8.24 -1.30 2.71
N CYS A 88 9.22 -2.18 2.64
CA CYS A 88 9.32 -3.24 1.65
C CYS A 88 10.06 -4.46 2.22
N LEU A 89 9.90 -5.61 1.57
CA LEU A 89 10.75 -6.77 1.81
C LEU A 89 12.12 -6.52 1.19
N PHE A 90 13.17 -6.81 1.96
CA PHE A 90 14.55 -6.51 1.61
C PHE A 90 15.43 -7.67 2.09
N ASP A 91 16.45 -8.05 1.33
CA ASP A 91 17.39 -9.12 1.70
C ASP A 91 18.74 -8.60 2.24
N GLY A 92 18.83 -7.30 2.53
CA GLY A 92 20.09 -6.65 2.88
C GLY A 92 20.80 -5.99 1.70
N ASN A 93 20.39 -6.28 0.46
CA ASN A 93 20.99 -5.72 -0.75
C ASN A 93 19.95 -5.24 -1.79
N LYS A 94 18.83 -5.94 -1.97
CA LYS A 94 17.82 -5.64 -2.98
C LYS A 94 16.42 -5.64 -2.39
N VAL A 95 15.57 -4.78 -2.94
CA VAL A 95 14.13 -4.76 -2.66
C VAL A 95 13.46 -5.94 -3.39
N LEU A 96 12.63 -6.69 -2.68
CA LEU A 96 12.02 -7.95 -3.13
C LEU A 96 10.49 -7.89 -3.29
N SER A 97 9.85 -6.79 -2.87
CA SER A 97 8.40 -6.63 -2.92
C SER A 97 8.01 -5.26 -3.45
N ASN A 98 6.69 -5.02 -3.54
CA ASN A 98 6.19 -3.66 -3.65
C ASN A 98 6.61 -2.84 -2.43
N ILE A 99 6.73 -1.53 -2.64
CA ILE A 99 6.97 -0.55 -1.60
C ILE A 99 5.60 -0.06 -1.13
N HIS A 100 5.27 -0.32 0.13
CA HIS A 100 4.04 0.14 0.75
C HIS A 100 4.29 1.42 1.53
N THR A 101 3.41 2.41 1.37
CA THR A 101 3.52 3.72 2.03
C THR A 101 2.40 3.89 3.04
N VAL A 102 2.75 4.25 4.27
CA VAL A 102 1.79 4.61 5.32
C VAL A 102 2.05 6.04 5.76
N ARG A 103 1.03 6.90 5.62
CA ARG A 103 1.11 8.30 6.06
C ARG A 103 0.94 8.38 7.58
N ALA A 104 1.77 9.20 8.19
CA ALA A 104 1.73 9.43 9.61
C ALA A 104 0.91 10.69 9.96
N THR A 105 0.31 10.66 11.14
CA THR A 105 -0.28 11.82 11.80
C THR A 105 0.69 12.40 12.82
N TRP A 106 0.55 13.69 13.13
CA TRP A 106 1.43 14.38 14.07
C TRP A 106 0.68 15.53 14.74
N GLN A 107 1.19 16.01 15.88
CA GLN A 107 0.63 17.15 16.59
C GLN A 107 1.64 18.31 16.60
N PRO A 108 1.20 19.57 16.41
CA PRO A 108 2.09 20.74 16.47
C PRO A 108 2.88 20.86 17.78
N LYS A 109 2.30 20.41 18.89
CA LYS A 109 2.95 20.38 20.22
C LYS A 109 4.06 19.32 20.33
N LYS A 110 4.06 18.30 19.47
CA LYS A 110 5.00 17.18 19.46
C LYS A 110 5.44 16.84 18.02
N PRO A 111 6.11 17.76 17.31
CA PRO A 111 6.39 17.63 15.87
C PRO A 111 7.39 16.51 15.53
N LYS A 112 8.17 16.05 16.51
CA LYS A 112 9.12 14.94 16.41
C LYS A 112 8.50 13.56 16.69
N THR A 113 7.21 13.51 17.01
CA THR A 113 6.46 12.29 17.29
C THR A 113 5.42 12.09 16.21
N TRP A 114 5.49 10.95 15.54
CA TRP A 114 4.56 10.59 14.48
C TRP A 114 3.76 9.37 14.94
N THR A 115 2.47 9.35 14.63
CA THR A 115 1.53 8.31 15.04
C THR A 115 0.76 7.76 13.85
N PHE A 116 0.36 6.50 13.93
CA PHE A 116 -0.37 5.81 12.87
C PHE A 116 -1.70 5.29 13.41
N SER A 117 -2.63 4.93 12.51
CA SER A 117 -3.97 4.46 12.86
C SER A 117 -4.68 5.37 13.89
N PRO A 118 -4.84 6.68 13.61
CA PRO A 118 -5.54 7.60 14.50
C PRO A 118 -6.95 7.10 14.79
N GLN A 119 -7.41 7.31 16.03
CA GLN A 119 -8.80 7.02 16.38
C GLN A 119 -9.70 8.01 15.65
N VAL A 120 -10.58 7.49 14.80
CA VAL A 120 -11.55 8.27 14.02
C VAL A 120 -12.95 7.73 14.25
N THR A 121 -13.95 8.60 14.17
CA THR A 121 -15.38 8.23 14.30
C THR A 121 -15.93 7.58 13.03
N ARG A 122 -15.30 7.87 11.88
CA ARG A 122 -15.64 7.31 10.57
C ARG A 122 -14.67 6.20 10.20
N ILE A 123 -14.87 5.62 9.03
CA ILE A 123 -13.96 4.65 8.45
C ILE A 123 -12.56 5.30 8.30
N LEU A 124 -11.53 4.70 8.91
CA LEU A 124 -10.14 5.16 8.83
C LEU A 124 -9.63 5.10 7.39
N PRO A 125 -9.12 6.20 6.80
CA PRO A 125 -8.53 6.17 5.46
C PRO A 125 -7.40 5.15 5.37
N CYS A 126 -7.38 4.38 4.30
CA CYS A 126 -6.48 3.25 4.11
C CYS A 126 -5.00 3.68 4.05
N LEU A 127 -4.74 4.95 3.70
CA LEU A 127 -3.41 5.54 3.70
C LEU A 127 -2.84 5.82 5.10
N LEU A 128 -3.72 5.96 6.11
CA LEU A 128 -3.35 6.20 7.52
C LEU A 128 -3.31 4.90 8.34
N ASP A 129 -3.67 3.78 7.73
CA ASP A 129 -3.73 2.48 8.39
C ASP A 129 -2.32 1.91 8.59
N GLY A 130 -1.86 1.92 9.84
CA GLY A 130 -0.58 1.32 10.23
C GLY A 130 -0.61 -0.20 10.33
N ASP A 131 -1.78 -0.86 10.21
CA ASP A 131 -1.88 -2.32 10.17
C ASP A 131 -1.69 -2.84 8.73
N CYS A 132 -0.57 -3.51 8.49
CA CYS A 132 -0.20 -4.06 7.19
C CYS A 132 -0.13 -5.60 7.25
N PHE A 133 -0.58 -6.28 6.20
CA PHE A 133 -0.20 -7.67 5.96
C PHE A 133 1.13 -7.71 5.19
N ILE A 134 1.95 -8.71 5.48
CA ILE A 134 3.21 -8.97 4.78
C ILE A 134 3.22 -10.42 4.35
N ARG A 135 3.43 -10.65 3.05
CA ARG A 135 3.60 -11.97 2.44
C ARG A 135 4.92 -12.00 1.69
N SER A 136 5.68 -13.08 1.86
CA SER A 136 6.88 -13.35 1.07
C SER A 136 7.07 -14.84 0.85
N ASN A 137 7.46 -15.21 -0.36
CA ASN A 137 7.99 -16.54 -0.64
C ASN A 137 9.50 -16.56 -0.93
N SER A 138 10.21 -15.47 -0.62
CA SER A 138 11.67 -15.42 -0.79
C SER A 138 12.36 -16.42 0.14
N ALA A 139 13.35 -17.14 -0.40
CA ALA A 139 14.16 -18.08 0.34
C ALA A 139 15.41 -17.44 0.99
N SER A 140 15.62 -16.13 0.81
CA SER A 140 16.80 -15.44 1.32
C SER A 140 16.93 -15.60 2.85
N PRO A 141 18.10 -16.02 3.37
CA PRO A 141 18.33 -16.12 4.81
C PRO A 141 18.34 -14.75 5.48
N ASP A 142 18.71 -13.71 4.74
CA ASP A 142 18.76 -12.33 5.22
C ASP A 142 17.43 -11.58 5.02
N LEU A 143 16.36 -12.28 4.64
CA LEU A 143 15.05 -11.66 4.42
C LEU A 143 14.59 -10.86 5.65
N GLY A 144 14.24 -9.61 5.41
CA GLY A 144 13.77 -8.68 6.41
C GLY A 144 12.80 -7.65 5.84
N ILE A 145 12.40 -6.72 6.70
CA ILE A 145 11.59 -5.56 6.34
C ILE A 145 12.48 -4.32 6.45
N LEU A 146 12.64 -3.62 5.34
CA LEU A 146 13.27 -2.30 5.33
C LEU A 146 12.20 -1.25 5.58
N PHE A 147 12.46 -0.36 6.54
CA PHE A 147 11.66 0.81 6.83
C PHE A 147 12.45 2.06 6.50
N GLU A 148 11.87 2.97 5.74
CA GLU A 148 12.40 4.30 5.47
C GLU A 148 11.39 5.35 5.94
N LEU A 149 11.81 6.23 6.85
CA LEU A 149 10.97 7.34 7.32
C LEU A 149 11.15 8.51 6.38
N GLY A 150 10.09 8.91 5.69
CA GLY A 150 10.12 9.97 4.69
C GLY A 150 9.45 11.26 5.16
N ILE A 151 9.94 12.38 4.63
CA ILE A 151 9.19 13.64 4.58
C ILE A 151 9.10 14.12 3.14
N SER A 152 7.89 14.42 2.68
CA SER A 152 7.69 15.17 1.45
C SER A 152 7.71 16.65 1.78
N TYR A 153 8.38 17.44 0.95
CA TYR A 153 8.64 18.84 1.25
C TYR A 153 8.55 19.75 0.03
N ILE A 154 8.45 21.04 0.31
CA ILE A 154 8.69 22.12 -0.65
C ILE A 154 9.78 23.06 -0.09
N ARG A 155 10.74 23.46 -0.94
CA ARG A 155 11.77 24.44 -0.59
C ARG A 155 11.19 25.84 -0.69
N ASN A 156 11.24 26.60 0.40
CA ASN A 156 10.62 27.94 0.47
C ASN A 156 11.23 28.93 -0.54
N SER A 157 12.52 28.79 -0.86
CA SER A 157 13.23 29.70 -1.76
C SER A 157 13.04 29.40 -3.24
N THR A 158 12.79 28.14 -3.62
CA THR A 158 12.71 27.73 -5.04
C THR A 158 11.35 27.18 -5.45
N GLY A 159 10.48 26.85 -4.50
CA GLY A 159 9.24 26.13 -4.78
C GLY A 159 9.45 24.66 -5.19
N GLU A 160 10.70 24.18 -5.18
CA GLU A 160 11.05 22.81 -5.57
C GLU A 160 10.49 21.81 -4.56
N ARG A 161 9.77 20.81 -5.07
CA ARG A 161 9.23 19.70 -4.29
C ARG A 161 10.18 18.50 -4.34
N GLY A 162 10.22 17.73 -3.26
CA GLY A 162 11.01 16.51 -3.22
C GLY A 162 10.73 15.69 -1.97
N GLU A 163 11.51 14.64 -1.80
CA GLU A 163 11.40 13.77 -0.63
C GLU A 163 12.75 13.44 0.02
N LEU A 164 12.79 13.55 1.34
CA LEU A 164 13.96 13.19 2.14
C LEU A 164 13.67 11.98 3.03
N SER A 165 14.63 11.08 3.10
CA SER A 165 14.77 10.10 4.16
C SER A 165 15.27 10.78 5.44
N CYS A 166 14.47 10.66 6.50
CA CYS A 166 14.79 11.07 7.86
C CYS A 166 15.52 9.98 8.67
N GLY A 167 15.80 8.85 8.02
CA GLY A 167 16.43 7.68 8.61
C GLY A 167 15.72 6.41 8.22
N TRP A 168 16.46 5.31 8.32
CA TRP A 168 16.00 3.99 7.90
C TRP A 168 16.40 2.92 8.91
N VAL A 169 15.70 1.80 8.91
CA VAL A 169 16.06 0.64 9.71
C VAL A 169 15.66 -0.65 9.01
N PHE A 170 16.48 -1.69 9.18
CA PHE A 170 16.25 -3.01 8.61
C PHE A 170 16.00 -4.03 9.71
N LEU A 171 14.81 -4.60 9.72
CA LEU A 171 14.42 -5.66 10.65
C LEU A 171 14.50 -7.02 9.95
N LYS A 172 15.56 -7.78 10.21
CA LYS A 172 15.66 -9.18 9.76
C LYS A 172 14.54 -10.02 10.38
N LEU A 173 13.91 -10.86 9.57
CA LEU A 173 12.81 -11.73 10.01
C LEU A 173 13.30 -13.08 10.56
N PHE A 174 14.58 -13.39 10.38
CA PHE A 174 15.24 -14.56 10.93
C PHE A 174 16.48 -14.15 11.73
N ASP A 175 16.79 -14.91 12.76
CA ASP A 175 18.06 -14.78 13.47
C ASP A 175 19.22 -15.47 12.72
N ALA A 176 20.43 -15.38 13.26
CA ALA A 176 21.63 -15.99 12.66
C ALA A 176 21.56 -17.53 12.56
N SER A 177 20.66 -18.18 13.28
CA SER A 177 20.40 -19.62 13.19
C SER A 177 19.32 -19.99 12.18
N GLY A 178 18.69 -18.99 11.53
CA GLY A 178 17.62 -19.17 10.56
C GLY A 178 16.24 -19.35 11.21
N VAL A 179 16.10 -19.12 12.52
CA VAL A 179 14.82 -19.23 13.23
C VAL A 179 14.05 -17.90 13.10
N PRO A 180 12.73 -17.92 12.82
CA PRO A 180 11.92 -16.71 12.75
C PRO A 180 11.95 -15.90 14.04
N ILE A 181 12.07 -14.58 13.94
CA ILE A 181 12.01 -13.68 15.11
C ILE A 181 10.63 -13.74 15.78
N PRO A 182 10.55 -13.55 17.11
CA PRO A 182 9.28 -13.66 17.84
C PRO A 182 8.27 -12.57 17.46
N ALA A 183 6.98 -12.91 17.52
CA ALA A 183 5.90 -11.95 17.33
C ALA A 183 5.73 -11.07 18.58
N LYS A 184 6.36 -9.88 18.58
CA LYS A 184 6.32 -8.91 19.68
C LYS A 184 6.43 -7.48 19.16
N THR A 185 6.41 -6.53 20.09
CA THR A 185 6.75 -5.13 19.80
C THR A 185 8.28 -4.97 19.79
N TYR A 186 8.77 -4.26 18.78
CA TYR A 186 10.17 -3.93 18.56
C TYR A 186 10.34 -2.41 18.60
N GLU A 187 11.35 -1.97 19.34
CA GLU A 187 11.85 -0.60 19.34
C GLU A 187 13.11 -0.59 18.47
N LEU A 188 13.01 0.04 17.31
CA LEU A 188 14.03 0.02 16.26
C LEU A 188 14.70 1.38 16.17
N PHE A 189 16.00 1.45 16.43
CA PHE A 189 16.78 2.67 16.26
C PHE A 189 17.04 2.93 14.78
N LEU A 190 16.93 4.20 14.38
CA LEU A 190 17.10 4.60 13.00
C LEU A 190 18.58 4.89 12.69
N ASN A 191 18.99 4.50 11.48
CA ASN A 191 20.27 4.85 10.88
C ASN A 191 20.06 6.05 9.95
N GLY A 192 21.06 6.93 9.89
CA GLY A 192 21.11 7.99 8.89
C GLY A 192 21.63 7.45 7.56
N GLY A 193 21.67 8.31 6.55
CA GLY A 193 22.13 7.92 5.22
C GLY A 193 21.08 7.15 4.43
N THR A 194 21.54 6.36 3.46
CA THR A 194 20.72 5.41 2.71
C THR A 194 20.83 3.99 3.30
N PRO A 195 19.91 3.07 2.97
CA PRO A 195 20.00 1.64 3.34
C PRO A 195 21.31 0.94 2.94
N TYR A 196 22.07 1.53 2.02
CA TYR A 196 23.33 1.01 1.50
C TYR A 196 24.57 1.66 2.13
N GLU A 197 24.39 2.70 2.94
CA GLU A 197 25.45 3.38 3.67
C GLU A 197 25.54 2.85 5.11
N LYS A 198 26.76 2.68 5.63
CA LYS A 198 26.98 2.16 6.99
C LYS A 198 27.55 3.24 7.91
N GLY A 199 27.14 3.20 9.18
CA GLY A 199 27.74 4.01 10.25
C GLY A 199 27.37 5.49 10.25
N ILE A 200 26.31 5.88 9.52
CA ILE A 200 25.84 7.26 9.49
C ILE A 200 24.79 7.45 10.60
N GLU A 201 25.05 8.40 11.50
CA GLU A 201 24.09 8.78 12.54
C GLU A 201 22.98 9.68 11.96
N VAL A 202 21.74 9.47 12.39
CA VAL A 202 20.60 10.31 11.98
C VAL A 202 20.77 11.75 12.48
N ASP A 203 21.21 11.92 13.73
CA ASP A 203 21.49 13.22 14.34
C ASP A 203 22.81 13.19 15.14
N PRO A 204 23.94 13.61 14.50
CA PRO A 204 25.25 13.66 15.15
C PRO A 204 25.38 14.66 16.30
N SER A 205 24.34 15.46 16.60
CA SER A 205 24.34 16.34 17.76
C SER A 205 24.08 15.61 19.08
N ILE A 206 23.48 14.41 19.01
CA ILE A 206 23.16 13.59 20.18
C ILE A 206 24.42 12.93 20.74
N SER A 207 25.25 12.34 19.88
CA SER A 207 26.52 11.70 20.24
C SER A 207 27.54 12.69 20.82
N ARG A 208 27.65 13.88 20.21
CA ARG A 208 28.54 14.96 20.70
C ARG A 208 28.22 15.45 22.13
N ARG A 209 26.99 15.28 22.61
CA ARG A 209 26.58 15.66 23.98
C ARG A 209 26.73 14.52 25.00
N ALA A 210 27.17 13.33 24.59
CA ALA A 210 27.27 12.13 25.43
C ALA A 210 28.61 12.01 26.21
N HIS A 211 29.55 12.93 26.02
CA HIS A 211 30.83 12.90 26.72
C HIS A 211 30.65 13.28 28.21
N GLY A 212 30.76 12.31 29.12
CA GLY A 212 31.06 12.59 30.53
C GLY A 212 30.49 11.67 31.62
N SER A 213 29.50 10.80 31.38
CA SER A 213 28.94 9.92 32.43
C SER A 213 27.96 8.86 31.89
N VAL A 214 27.88 7.69 32.55
CA VAL A 214 26.93 6.59 32.24
C VAL A 214 25.46 7.07 32.30
N PHE A 215 25.14 8.01 33.18
CA PHE A 215 23.80 8.63 33.23
C PHE A 215 23.46 9.42 31.97
N TYR A 216 24.45 10.10 31.37
CA TYR A 216 24.29 10.81 30.10
C TYR A 216 24.14 9.83 28.92
N GLN A 217 24.76 8.66 28.97
CA GLN A 217 24.58 7.59 27.97
C GLN A 217 23.14 7.05 27.97
N ILE A 218 22.54 6.83 29.15
CA ILE A 218 21.14 6.39 29.26
C ILE A 218 20.16 7.47 28.77
N MET A 219 20.43 8.75 29.09
CA MET A 219 19.62 9.87 28.59
C MET A 219 19.73 10.07 27.07
N THR A 220 20.89 9.80 26.48
CA THR A 220 21.10 9.94 25.03
C THR A 220 20.44 8.81 24.25
N MET A 221 20.37 7.59 24.78
CA MET A 221 19.57 6.50 24.20
C MET A 221 18.08 6.85 24.09
N ARG A 222 17.49 7.47 25.12
CA ARG A 222 16.09 7.94 25.08
C ARG A 222 15.84 9.06 24.05
N ARG A 223 16.90 9.67 23.53
CA ARG A 223 16.82 10.76 22.55
C ARG A 223 17.09 10.29 21.13
N GLN A 224 17.51 9.04 20.93
CA GLN A 224 17.75 8.53 19.60
C GLN A 224 16.45 8.43 18.79
N PRO A 225 16.48 8.80 17.49
CA PRO A 225 15.36 8.60 16.60
C PRO A 225 15.03 7.11 16.49
N GLN A 226 13.75 6.78 16.68
CA GLN A 226 13.33 5.38 16.75
C GLN A 226 11.93 5.16 16.16
N LEU A 227 11.73 3.96 15.63
CA LEU A 227 10.48 3.44 15.10
C LEU A 227 9.98 2.30 16.01
N LEU A 228 8.73 2.39 16.45
CA LEU A 228 8.06 1.33 17.18
C LEU A 228 7.16 0.54 16.22
N VAL A 229 7.44 -0.75 16.08
CA VAL A 229 6.65 -1.67 15.26
C VAL A 229 6.21 -2.88 16.07
N LYS A 230 5.06 -3.46 15.73
CA LYS A 230 4.57 -4.69 16.35
C LYS A 230 4.37 -5.77 15.30
N LEU A 231 5.00 -6.93 15.50
CA LEU A 231 4.77 -8.11 14.68
C LEU A 231 3.74 -9.02 15.35
N ARG A 232 2.81 -9.56 14.56
CA ARG A 232 1.79 -10.50 15.00
C ARG A 232 1.75 -11.70 14.05
N SER A 233 1.63 -12.90 14.64
CA SER A 233 1.31 -14.10 13.89
C SER A 233 -0.14 -14.08 13.41
N LEU A 234 -0.38 -14.66 12.24
CA LEU A 234 -1.73 -14.84 11.72
C LEU A 234 -2.45 -15.99 12.44
N ASN A 235 -3.74 -15.78 12.73
CA ASN A 235 -4.64 -16.88 13.08
C ASN A 235 -4.99 -17.69 11.82
N ARG A 236 -5.59 -18.88 11.99
CA ARG A 236 -5.93 -19.79 10.88
C ARG A 236 -6.82 -19.12 9.82
N ARG A 237 -7.82 -18.34 10.25
CA ARG A 237 -8.75 -17.66 9.33
C ARG A 237 -8.03 -16.61 8.48
N SER A 238 -7.27 -15.72 9.10
CA SER A 238 -6.50 -14.69 8.40
C SER A 238 -5.45 -15.28 7.47
N ARG A 239 -4.82 -16.40 7.87
CA ARG A 239 -3.88 -17.12 7.00
C ARG A 239 -4.54 -17.66 5.74
N ASN A 240 -5.72 -18.28 5.88
CA ASN A 240 -6.49 -18.81 4.73
C ASN A 240 -7.00 -17.70 3.80
N VAL A 241 -7.35 -16.54 4.36
CA VAL A 241 -7.80 -15.38 3.58
C VAL A 241 -6.62 -14.79 2.80
N LEU A 242 -5.50 -14.55 3.47
CA LEU A 242 -4.31 -13.99 2.84
C LEU A 242 -3.72 -14.93 1.79
N SER A 243 -3.85 -16.25 1.94
CA SER A 243 -3.33 -17.22 0.97
C SER A 243 -4.00 -17.18 -0.41
N LEU A 244 -5.06 -16.39 -0.59
CA LEU A 244 -5.65 -16.09 -1.88
C LEU A 244 -4.94 -14.94 -2.63
N LEU A 245 -4.09 -14.17 -1.93
CA LEU A 245 -3.29 -13.08 -2.49
C LEU A 245 -1.95 -13.60 -3.03
N PRO A 246 -1.26 -12.82 -3.90
CA PRO A 246 0.08 -13.14 -4.38
C PRO A 246 1.03 -13.53 -3.25
N GLU A 247 1.95 -14.46 -3.52
CA GLU A 247 2.82 -14.99 -2.46
C GLU A 247 3.81 -13.97 -1.91
N THR A 248 4.08 -12.90 -2.68
CA THR A 248 4.87 -11.74 -2.26
C THR A 248 4.04 -10.48 -2.50
N LEU A 249 3.55 -9.87 -1.41
CA LEU A 249 2.77 -8.64 -1.45
C LEU A 249 2.73 -8.01 -0.06
N ILE A 250 2.83 -6.70 -0.01
CA ILE A 250 2.57 -5.90 1.18
C ILE A 250 1.37 -4.99 0.90
N GLY A 251 0.44 -4.93 1.84
CA GLY A 251 -0.70 -4.01 1.76
C GLY A 251 -1.31 -3.74 3.12
N ASN A 252 -2.28 -2.84 3.16
CA ASN A 252 -3.03 -2.55 4.38
C ASN A 252 -4.04 -3.67 4.69
N MET A 253 -4.35 -3.84 5.98
CA MET A 253 -5.31 -4.85 6.41
C MET A 253 -6.74 -4.50 5.98
N CYS A 254 -7.05 -3.20 5.89
CA CYS A 254 -8.40 -2.73 5.57
C CYS A 254 -8.87 -2.99 4.13
N SER A 255 -7.97 -3.18 3.15
CA SER A 255 -8.35 -3.46 1.75
C SER A 255 -8.29 -4.94 1.36
N ILE A 256 -7.91 -5.86 2.26
CA ILE A 256 -7.72 -7.29 1.96
C ILE A 256 -8.91 -7.90 1.21
N HIS A 257 -10.13 -7.65 1.68
CA HIS A 257 -11.33 -8.24 1.07
C HIS A 257 -11.54 -7.80 -0.37
N LEU A 258 -11.23 -6.54 -0.70
CA LEU A 258 -11.33 -6.00 -2.06
C LEU A 258 -10.27 -6.62 -2.97
N LEU A 259 -9.03 -6.77 -2.48
CA LEU A 259 -7.96 -7.45 -3.22
C LEU A 259 -8.29 -8.92 -3.51
N ILE A 260 -8.98 -9.58 -2.58
CA ILE A 260 -9.42 -10.97 -2.77
C ILE A 260 -10.53 -11.06 -3.81
N PHE A 261 -11.52 -10.16 -3.79
CA PHE A 261 -12.52 -10.11 -4.86
C PHE A 261 -11.87 -9.96 -6.22
N TYR A 262 -10.91 -9.03 -6.36
CA TYR A 262 -10.13 -8.89 -7.58
C TYR A 262 -9.47 -10.21 -7.99
N ARG A 263 -8.72 -10.86 -7.08
CA ARG A 263 -8.00 -12.11 -7.39
C ARG A 263 -8.93 -13.28 -7.72
N GLN A 264 -10.09 -13.37 -7.07
CA GLN A 264 -11.09 -14.41 -7.36
C GLN A 264 -11.73 -14.21 -8.73
N ILE A 265 -12.16 -12.98 -9.05
CA ILE A 265 -12.75 -12.64 -10.34
C ILE A 265 -11.73 -12.80 -11.46
N LEU A 266 -10.48 -12.42 -11.21
CA LEU A 266 -9.36 -12.68 -12.12
C LEU A 266 -9.22 -14.19 -12.41
N GLY A 267 -9.34 -15.03 -11.39
CA GLY A 267 -9.35 -16.48 -11.53
C GLY A 267 -10.53 -17.01 -12.33
N ASP A 268 -11.74 -16.49 -12.11
CA ASP A 268 -12.92 -16.86 -12.89
C ASP A 268 -12.70 -16.57 -14.38
N VAL A 269 -12.32 -15.32 -14.69
CA VAL A 269 -12.16 -14.85 -16.07
C VAL A 269 -11.01 -15.55 -16.79
N LEU A 270 -9.88 -15.78 -16.12
CA LEU A 270 -8.69 -16.35 -16.77
C LEU A 270 -8.68 -17.88 -16.81
N LEU A 271 -9.30 -18.55 -15.84
CA LEU A 271 -9.14 -20.01 -15.66
C LEU A 271 -10.46 -20.79 -15.80
N LYS A 272 -11.60 -20.20 -15.45
CA LYS A 272 -12.90 -20.90 -15.42
C LYS A 272 -13.74 -20.61 -16.65
N ASP A 273 -13.85 -19.34 -17.04
CA ASP A 273 -14.81 -18.88 -18.05
C ASP A 273 -14.23 -18.91 -19.47
N ARG A 274 -12.91 -19.10 -19.60
CA ARG A 274 -12.23 -19.24 -20.89
C ARG A 274 -12.46 -20.63 -21.49
N MET A 275 -13.10 -20.67 -22.65
CA MET A 275 -13.28 -21.89 -23.46
C MET A 275 -11.95 -22.58 -23.83
N SER A 276 -10.90 -21.78 -24.06
CA SER A 276 -9.54 -22.26 -24.32
C SER A 276 -8.53 -21.29 -23.74
N LEU A 277 -7.50 -21.81 -23.07
CA LEU A 277 -6.36 -21.00 -22.60
C LEU A 277 -5.55 -20.41 -23.77
N GLN A 278 -5.71 -20.94 -24.98
CA GLN A 278 -5.08 -20.45 -26.20
C GLN A 278 -5.93 -19.42 -26.95
N SER A 279 -7.12 -19.06 -26.45
CA SER A 279 -7.93 -18.01 -27.06
C SER A 279 -7.20 -16.66 -26.97
N THR A 280 -7.09 -16.01 -28.12
CA THR A 280 -6.59 -14.64 -28.30
C THR A 280 -7.70 -13.60 -28.22
N ASP A 281 -8.92 -14.00 -27.85
CA ASP A 281 -10.05 -13.07 -27.74
C ASP A 281 -9.77 -12.02 -26.66
N LEU A 282 -10.22 -10.79 -26.93
CA LEU A 282 -10.12 -9.70 -25.98
C LEU A 282 -10.91 -10.05 -24.71
N ILE A 283 -10.28 -9.87 -23.56
CA ILE A 283 -10.97 -9.97 -22.28
C ILE A 283 -11.65 -8.63 -22.02
N SER A 284 -12.95 -8.55 -22.27
CA SER A 284 -13.74 -7.37 -21.89
C SER A 284 -14.14 -7.47 -20.42
N HIS A 285 -13.36 -6.85 -19.53
CA HIS A 285 -13.65 -6.83 -18.10
C HIS A 285 -13.12 -5.54 -17.42
N PRO A 286 -13.93 -4.47 -17.36
CA PRO A 286 -13.48 -3.14 -16.90
C PRO A 286 -12.91 -3.13 -15.49
N MET A 287 -13.49 -3.92 -14.58
CA MET A 287 -12.96 -4.03 -13.22
C MET A 287 -11.55 -4.64 -13.21
N LEU A 288 -11.25 -5.62 -14.06
CA LEU A 288 -9.90 -6.20 -14.09
C LEU A 288 -8.88 -5.25 -14.71
N ALA A 289 -9.29 -4.50 -15.73
CA ALA A 289 -8.46 -3.48 -16.38
C ALA A 289 -8.12 -2.32 -15.44
N THR A 290 -9.09 -1.84 -14.65
CA THR A 290 -8.95 -0.58 -13.91
C THR A 290 -8.68 -0.74 -12.41
N PHE A 291 -9.05 -1.88 -11.78
CA PHE A 291 -8.85 -2.07 -10.34
C PHE A 291 -7.39 -1.90 -9.87
N PRO A 292 -6.36 -2.36 -10.61
CA PRO A 292 -4.97 -2.14 -10.20
C PRO A 292 -4.61 -0.67 -10.01
N MET A 293 -5.28 0.26 -10.71
CA MET A 293 -5.06 1.71 -10.56
C MET A 293 -5.41 2.22 -9.15
N LEU A 294 -6.35 1.56 -8.44
CA LEU A 294 -6.78 1.97 -7.10
C LEU A 294 -5.67 1.78 -6.06
N LEU A 295 -4.69 0.92 -6.34
CA LEU A 295 -3.55 0.72 -5.45
C LEU A 295 -2.63 1.95 -5.39
N GLU A 296 -2.72 2.83 -6.40
CA GLU A 296 -2.00 4.10 -6.47
C GLU A 296 -2.90 5.30 -6.11
N GLN A 297 -4.21 5.08 -5.93
CA GLN A 297 -5.22 6.09 -5.58
C GLN A 297 -5.97 5.68 -4.30
N PRO A 298 -5.37 5.91 -3.11
CA PRO A 298 -5.92 5.43 -1.84
C PRO A 298 -7.31 6.02 -1.52
N ASP A 299 -7.62 7.22 -2.00
CA ASP A 299 -8.91 7.88 -1.83
C ASP A 299 -10.04 7.19 -2.62
N VAL A 300 -9.76 6.75 -3.84
CA VAL A 300 -10.71 5.94 -4.65
C VAL A 300 -10.86 4.54 -4.06
N MET A 301 -9.77 3.94 -3.56
CA MET A 301 -9.84 2.68 -2.80
C MET A 301 -10.73 2.82 -1.55
N ASP A 302 -10.63 3.93 -0.82
CA ASP A 302 -11.48 4.22 0.33
C ASP A 302 -12.95 4.46 -0.05
N ALA A 303 -13.20 5.08 -1.21
CA ALA A 303 -14.54 5.22 -1.77
C ALA A 303 -15.17 3.84 -2.03
N LEU A 304 -14.46 2.95 -2.74
CA LEU A 304 -14.91 1.57 -3.00
C LEU A 304 -15.17 0.82 -1.69
N ARG A 305 -14.26 0.91 -0.73
CA ARG A 305 -14.39 0.24 0.57
C ARG A 305 -15.61 0.71 1.35
N SER A 306 -15.88 2.02 1.32
CA SER A 306 -17.04 2.61 1.99
C SER A 306 -18.35 2.17 1.32
N SER A 307 -18.40 2.21 -0.01
CA SER A 307 -19.53 1.75 -0.81
C SER A 307 -19.81 0.26 -0.62
N TRP A 308 -18.77 -0.57 -0.62
CA TRP A 308 -18.88 -1.99 -0.36
C TRP A 308 -19.37 -2.28 1.06
N ALA A 309 -18.80 -1.64 2.09
CA ALA A 309 -19.24 -1.82 3.46
C ALA A 309 -20.72 -1.43 3.66
N GLY A 310 -21.14 -0.34 3.01
CA GLY A 310 -22.54 0.07 2.96
C GLY A 310 -23.42 -1.00 2.34
N LYS A 311 -23.08 -1.50 1.14
CA LYS A 311 -23.85 -2.54 0.46
C LYS A 311 -23.87 -3.85 1.25
N GLU A 312 -22.73 -4.33 1.71
CA GLU A 312 -22.57 -5.57 2.48
C GLU A 312 -23.41 -5.54 3.76
N SER A 313 -23.57 -4.38 4.41
CA SER A 313 -24.40 -4.25 5.62
C SER A 313 -25.88 -4.57 5.38
N THR A 314 -26.36 -4.39 4.15
CA THR A 314 -27.76 -4.61 3.76
C THR A 314 -28.06 -6.06 3.33
N LEU A 315 -27.02 -6.87 3.08
CA LEU A 315 -27.17 -8.24 2.62
C LEU A 315 -27.63 -9.20 3.73
N LYS A 316 -28.49 -10.14 3.37
CA LYS A 316 -28.96 -11.23 4.22
C LYS A 316 -27.83 -12.23 4.51
N ARG A 317 -27.98 -13.01 5.59
CA ARG A 317 -27.00 -14.05 5.95
C ARG A 317 -26.85 -15.13 4.88
N SER A 318 -27.91 -15.47 4.16
CA SER A 318 -27.87 -16.43 3.05
C SER A 318 -27.05 -15.89 1.88
N GLU A 319 -27.29 -14.63 1.50
CA GLU A 319 -26.57 -13.91 0.45
C GLU A 319 -25.07 -13.79 0.77
N LYS A 320 -24.72 -13.50 2.03
CA LYS A 320 -23.32 -13.45 2.48
C LYS A 320 -22.58 -14.78 2.44
N ARG A 321 -23.29 -15.91 2.32
CA ARG A 321 -22.68 -17.24 2.18
C ARG A 321 -22.49 -17.65 0.73
N ASP A 322 -23.19 -17.00 -0.19
CA ASP A 322 -23.11 -17.25 -1.62
C ASP A 322 -21.96 -16.42 -2.23
N LYS A 323 -20.86 -17.11 -2.58
CA LYS A 323 -19.66 -16.48 -3.13
C LYS A 323 -19.92 -15.84 -4.51
N GLU A 324 -20.73 -16.48 -5.35
CA GLU A 324 -21.03 -15.96 -6.69
C GLU A 324 -21.91 -14.72 -6.60
N PHE A 325 -22.92 -14.75 -5.72
CA PHE A 325 -23.73 -13.57 -5.43
C PHE A 325 -22.89 -12.39 -4.91
N LEU A 326 -21.94 -12.66 -4.02
CA LEU A 326 -21.04 -11.61 -3.49
C LEU A 326 -20.16 -11.02 -4.59
N LYS A 327 -19.58 -11.84 -5.48
CA LYS A 327 -18.79 -11.34 -6.63
C LYS A 327 -19.65 -10.47 -7.56
N SER A 328 -20.83 -10.93 -7.93
CA SER A 328 -21.77 -10.15 -8.76
C SER A 328 -22.17 -8.84 -8.11
N THR A 329 -22.46 -8.85 -6.81
CA THR A 329 -22.78 -7.63 -6.05
C THR A 329 -21.58 -6.69 -5.97
N PHE A 330 -20.37 -7.23 -5.78
CA PHE A 330 -19.14 -6.45 -5.75
C PHE A 330 -18.88 -5.76 -7.09
N LEU A 331 -19.09 -6.46 -8.21
CA LEU A 331 -18.99 -5.89 -9.55
C LEU A 331 -19.96 -4.72 -9.73
N LEU A 332 -21.22 -4.87 -9.31
CA LEU A 332 -22.20 -3.76 -9.36
C LEU A 332 -21.71 -2.55 -8.56
N VAL A 333 -21.26 -2.76 -7.33
CA VAL A 333 -20.70 -1.67 -6.49
C VAL A 333 -19.47 -1.03 -7.16
N TYR A 334 -18.61 -1.82 -7.79
CA TYR A 334 -17.45 -1.32 -8.51
C TYR A 334 -17.86 -0.45 -9.70
N HIS A 335 -18.83 -0.90 -10.50
CA HIS A 335 -19.34 -0.18 -11.67
C HIS A 335 -20.11 1.10 -11.29
N ASP A 336 -20.82 1.11 -10.16
CA ASP A 336 -21.50 2.31 -9.68
C ASP A 336 -20.55 3.29 -8.97
N CYS A 337 -19.48 2.79 -8.36
CA CYS A 337 -18.60 3.64 -7.55
C CYS A 337 -17.34 4.07 -8.30
N VAL A 338 -16.56 3.11 -8.77
CA VAL A 338 -15.17 3.32 -9.15
C VAL A 338 -15.05 3.74 -10.60
N LEU A 339 -15.70 3.02 -11.51
CA LEU A 339 -15.58 3.27 -12.94
C LEU A 339 -15.97 4.72 -13.30
N PRO A 340 -17.07 5.29 -12.78
CA PRO A 340 -17.42 6.69 -13.05
C PRO A 340 -16.42 7.68 -12.47
N LEU A 341 -15.83 7.38 -11.30
CA LEU A 341 -14.84 8.25 -10.65
C LEU A 341 -13.53 8.28 -11.42
N LEU A 342 -13.04 7.12 -11.88
CA LEU A 342 -11.77 7.03 -12.61
C LEU A 342 -11.81 7.79 -13.94
N HIS A 343 -12.96 7.82 -14.62
CA HIS A 343 -13.15 8.48 -15.92
C HIS A 343 -13.91 9.81 -15.83
N SER A 344 -13.95 10.41 -14.64
CA SER A 344 -14.57 11.72 -14.42
C SER A 344 -13.58 12.85 -14.69
N THR A 345 -13.91 13.76 -15.61
CA THR A 345 -13.12 14.99 -15.81
C THR A 345 -13.14 15.93 -14.61
N ARG A 346 -14.08 15.72 -13.68
CA ARG A 346 -14.21 16.50 -12.44
C ARG A 346 -13.26 16.04 -11.35
N LEU A 347 -12.72 14.82 -11.43
CA LEU A 347 -11.80 14.28 -10.44
C LEU A 347 -10.36 14.67 -10.85
N PRO A 348 -9.70 15.62 -10.17
CA PRO A 348 -8.32 16.00 -10.50
C PRO A 348 -7.38 14.80 -10.34
N PRO A 349 -6.23 14.73 -11.04
CA PRO A 349 -5.28 13.62 -10.87
C PRO A 349 -4.78 13.53 -9.42
N PHE A 350 -4.57 12.30 -8.93
CA PHE A 350 -4.02 12.09 -7.59
C PHE A 350 -2.59 12.64 -7.50
N ARG A 351 -2.32 13.45 -6.48
CA ARG A 351 -0.99 14.02 -6.22
C ARG A 351 -0.63 13.83 -4.75
N TRP A 352 0.44 13.09 -4.52
CA TRP A 352 0.93 12.79 -3.18
C TRP A 352 1.33 14.06 -2.43
N ALA A 353 0.86 14.18 -1.18
CA ALA A 353 1.24 15.25 -0.25
C ALA A 353 0.86 16.66 -0.73
N GLU A 354 -0.17 16.79 -1.57
CA GLU A 354 -0.73 18.05 -2.03
C GLU A 354 -2.12 18.25 -1.43
N GLU A 355 -2.19 18.88 -0.25
CA GLU A 355 -3.40 19.02 0.56
C GLU A 355 -4.58 19.64 -0.20
N GLU A 356 -4.32 20.63 -1.04
CA GLU A 356 -5.34 21.29 -1.88
C GLU A 356 -5.97 20.31 -2.88
N THR A 357 -5.14 19.51 -3.56
CA THR A 357 -5.61 18.52 -4.54
C THR A 357 -6.32 17.36 -3.84
N GLU A 358 -5.78 16.87 -2.72
CA GLU A 358 -6.41 15.82 -1.91
C GLU A 358 -7.77 16.26 -1.37
N THR A 359 -7.89 17.52 -0.93
CA THR A 359 -9.17 18.10 -0.46
C THR A 359 -10.16 18.25 -1.62
N ALA A 360 -9.72 18.71 -2.78
CA ALA A 360 -10.56 18.83 -3.97
C ALA A 360 -11.09 17.47 -4.42
N ARG A 361 -10.23 16.45 -4.50
CA ARG A 361 -10.61 15.07 -4.82
C ARG A 361 -11.59 14.49 -3.80
N TRP A 362 -11.30 14.66 -2.50
CA TRP A 362 -12.19 14.20 -1.43
C TRP A 362 -13.61 14.79 -1.55
N LYS A 363 -13.72 16.08 -1.88
CA LYS A 363 -15.00 16.74 -2.09
C LYS A 363 -15.76 16.11 -3.27
N VAL A 364 -15.11 15.97 -4.43
CA VAL A 364 -15.70 15.35 -5.63
C VAL A 364 -16.19 13.94 -5.34
N ILE A 365 -15.36 13.11 -4.69
CA ILE A 365 -15.70 11.74 -4.33
C ILE A 365 -16.91 11.72 -3.37
N THR A 366 -16.89 12.55 -2.34
CA THR A 366 -17.97 12.57 -1.33
C THR A 366 -19.30 13.03 -1.93
N ASP A 367 -19.28 14.07 -2.77
CA ASP A 367 -20.47 14.58 -3.46
C ASP A 367 -21.03 13.51 -4.41
N PHE A 368 -20.17 12.82 -5.17
CA PHE A 368 -20.57 11.72 -6.05
C PHE A 368 -21.19 10.55 -5.28
N LEU A 369 -20.54 10.08 -4.21
CA LEU A 369 -21.06 8.99 -3.38
C LEU A 369 -22.43 9.32 -2.77
N LYS A 370 -22.63 10.59 -2.36
CA LYS A 370 -23.91 11.05 -1.83
C LYS A 370 -25.00 11.00 -2.91
N GLN A 371 -24.72 11.51 -4.11
CA GLN A 371 -25.66 11.47 -5.24
C GLN A 371 -26.02 10.03 -5.62
N ASN A 372 -25.05 9.12 -5.65
CA ASN A 372 -25.31 7.71 -5.93
C ASN A 372 -26.21 7.05 -4.89
N GLN A 373 -26.05 7.40 -3.61
CA GLN A 373 -26.92 6.90 -2.54
C GLN A 373 -28.34 7.41 -2.67
N GLU A 374 -28.52 8.71 -2.99
CA GLU A 374 -29.84 9.33 -3.20
C GLU A 374 -30.57 8.75 -4.41
N ASN A 375 -29.83 8.45 -5.48
CA ASN A 375 -30.39 8.00 -6.77
C ASN A 375 -30.36 6.47 -6.96
N GLN A 376 -29.99 5.71 -5.94
CA GLN A 376 -29.87 4.24 -5.97
C GLN A 376 -28.94 3.69 -7.07
N GLY A 377 -27.88 4.41 -7.43
CA GLY A 377 -26.90 3.99 -8.44
C GLY A 377 -26.25 5.17 -9.17
N ALA A 378 -25.28 4.88 -10.04
CA ALA A 378 -24.55 5.91 -10.77
C ALA A 378 -25.25 6.41 -12.05
N LEU A 379 -26.25 5.67 -12.54
CA LEU A 379 -26.84 5.88 -13.86
C LEU A 379 -27.37 7.32 -14.04
N GLN A 380 -28.05 7.87 -13.05
CA GLN A 380 -28.58 9.23 -13.13
C GLN A 380 -27.48 10.29 -13.18
N ALA A 381 -26.38 10.07 -12.46
CA ALA A 381 -25.22 10.98 -12.49
C ALA A 381 -24.48 10.89 -13.84
N LEU A 382 -24.33 9.67 -14.38
CA LEU A 382 -23.68 9.40 -15.67
C LEU A 382 -24.48 9.94 -16.87
N LEU A 383 -25.81 9.87 -16.81
CA LEU A 383 -26.70 10.37 -17.86
C LEU A 383 -27.06 11.85 -17.69
N SER A 384 -26.53 12.51 -16.66
CA SER A 384 -26.79 13.93 -16.43
C SER A 384 -26.16 14.74 -17.57
N PRO A 385 -26.86 15.75 -18.13
CA PRO A 385 -26.29 16.64 -19.13
C PRO A 385 -25.10 17.45 -18.59
N ASP A 386 -24.96 17.55 -17.26
CA ASP A 386 -23.81 18.20 -16.61
C ASP A 386 -22.60 17.25 -16.45
N GLY A 387 -22.77 15.95 -16.74
CA GLY A 387 -21.75 14.91 -16.62
C GLY A 387 -20.73 15.00 -17.75
N VAL A 388 -19.56 15.61 -17.46
CA VAL A 388 -18.44 15.65 -18.41
C VAL A 388 -17.52 14.46 -18.11
N HIS A 389 -17.51 13.49 -19.01
CA HIS A 389 -16.67 12.30 -18.94
C HIS A 389 -15.51 12.38 -19.94
N GLU A 390 -14.42 11.68 -19.65
CA GLU A 390 -13.33 11.55 -20.62
C GLU A 390 -13.83 10.81 -21.88
N PRO A 391 -13.22 11.06 -23.06
CA PRO A 391 -13.52 10.27 -24.25
C PRO A 391 -13.23 8.79 -23.97
N PHE A 392 -14.20 7.94 -24.31
CA PHE A 392 -14.09 6.50 -24.11
C PHE A 392 -12.82 5.93 -24.78
N ASP A 393 -12.02 5.21 -24.00
CA ASP A 393 -10.91 4.39 -24.49
C ASP A 393 -11.22 2.89 -24.32
N LEU A 394 -10.89 2.09 -25.34
CA LEU A 394 -11.00 0.64 -25.30
C LEU A 394 -10.13 0.03 -24.19
N SER A 395 -9.04 0.70 -23.80
CA SER A 395 -8.19 0.27 -22.68
C SER A 395 -8.95 0.20 -21.35
N GLU A 396 -10.04 0.96 -21.19
CA GLU A 396 -10.89 0.95 -19.99
C GLU A 396 -11.71 -0.34 -19.85
N GLN A 397 -11.97 -1.01 -20.98
CA GLN A 397 -12.78 -2.23 -21.03
C GLN A 397 -11.92 -3.49 -21.17
N THR A 398 -10.74 -3.36 -21.75
CA THR A 398 -9.93 -4.50 -22.17
C THR A 398 -8.86 -4.83 -21.13
N TYR A 399 -8.95 -6.03 -20.55
CA TYR A 399 -7.93 -6.54 -19.64
C TYR A 399 -6.84 -7.27 -20.43
N ASP A 400 -5.70 -6.60 -20.61
CA ASP A 400 -4.50 -7.19 -21.21
C ASP A 400 -3.59 -7.79 -20.14
N PHE A 401 -3.82 -9.06 -19.80
CA PHE A 401 -2.97 -9.75 -18.83
C PHE A 401 -1.53 -9.95 -19.32
N LEU A 402 -1.24 -9.86 -20.64
CA LEU A 402 0.10 -10.01 -21.21
C LEU A 402 0.91 -8.71 -21.09
N GLY A 403 0.28 -7.57 -21.39
CA GLY A 403 0.87 -6.23 -21.19
C GLY A 403 1.09 -5.92 -19.71
N GLU A 404 0.16 -6.36 -18.86
CA GLU A 404 0.23 -6.21 -17.40
C GLU A 404 1.16 -7.22 -16.71
N MET A 405 1.81 -8.12 -17.46
CA MET A 405 2.62 -9.18 -16.88
C MET A 405 3.78 -8.68 -16.03
N ARG A 406 4.00 -9.41 -14.93
CA ARG A 406 5.27 -9.36 -14.22
C ARG A 406 6.37 -9.95 -15.10
N LYS A 407 7.24 -9.08 -15.61
CA LYS A 407 8.48 -9.48 -16.27
C LYS A 407 9.46 -9.94 -15.19
N ASN A 408 9.93 -11.18 -15.30
CA ASN A 408 11.06 -11.60 -14.48
C ASN A 408 12.25 -10.70 -14.84
N ALA A 409 12.72 -9.92 -13.86
CA ALA A 409 14.05 -9.35 -13.96
C ALA A 409 15.02 -10.54 -13.95
N VAL A 410 15.65 -10.79 -15.10
CA VAL A 410 16.70 -11.81 -15.26
C VAL A 410 17.89 -11.45 -14.38
#